data_AF-A0A3C1CJN9-F1
#
_entry.id   AF-A0A3C1CJN9-F1
#
_cell.length_a   1.000
_cell.length_b   1.000
_cell.length_c   1.000
_cell.angle_alpha   90.00
_cell.angle_beta   90.00
_cell.angle_gamma   90.00
#
_symmetry.space_group_name_H-M   'P 1'
#
loop_
_entity.id
_entity.type
_entity.pdbx_description
1 polymer ?
#
loop_
_entity_poly.entity_id
_entity_poly.type
_entity_poly.pdbx_seq_one_letter_code
_entity_poly.pdbx_strand_id
1 'polypeptide(L)'
;GGQTALNLAMELWRTGVLEAHGVEMIGANAEAIATAEDRDRFKRAMEEIGLEVPASGFAHSLDEARTVAEEIGFPLMIRPSFILGGAGTGTAPDPGALERLAREGLAASPVGQILIERSITGWKEFELEVMRDRADNCVVVCSIENFDPMGVHTGDSITVAPVQTLSDVEYQAMRDDAFACIRRVGVDTGGSNIQFAVHPEGGQRLVIEMNPRVSRSSALASKATGFPIAKIAARLAVGYTLDEIANDITGATPASFEPTIDYVVTKIPRWAFEKLPGATERLGTRMQSVGEVMAIGRTFPESLQKAVRSLEQGRAGLNADGGEGRYDALDDDMLLERLADPTPERLFLLESALRRGTDVGLVSERSGVDPWFLDQIGLIVEGRRRLEALAAGGAGTDALDRRTWRAVKRLGFSDAQIAYLLSGVAGDGAPEAALSEEEVRAARLGAGVGATFKTVDTCGAEFEAHTPYHYATYEDEDEVRPASRPRVVILGSGPNRIGQGIEF
;
A
#
# COMPACT_ATOMS: atom_id res chain seq x y z
N GLY A 1 -6.11 14.66 -12.74
CA GLY A 1 -6.08 15.85 -11.86
C GLY A 1 -6.94 15.68 -10.62
N GLY A 2 -6.89 14.52 -9.97
CA GLY A 2 -7.59 14.25 -8.70
C GLY A 2 -9.08 14.59 -8.68
N GLN A 3 -9.61 14.76 -7.49
CA GLN A 3 -11.02 15.12 -7.26
C GLN A 3 -11.36 16.52 -7.77
N THR A 4 -10.42 17.46 -7.70
CA THR A 4 -10.63 18.84 -8.17
C THR A 4 -11.02 18.88 -9.64
N ALA A 5 -10.34 18.11 -10.50
CA ALA A 5 -10.67 18.06 -11.93
C ALA A 5 -12.03 17.41 -12.19
N LEU A 6 -12.38 16.33 -11.47
CA LEU A 6 -13.68 15.67 -11.61
C LEU A 6 -14.82 16.60 -11.20
N ASN A 7 -14.73 17.23 -10.02
CA ASN A 7 -15.75 18.14 -9.52
C ASN A 7 -15.96 19.33 -10.48
N LEU A 8 -14.86 19.91 -10.97
CA LEU A 8 -14.93 21.00 -11.94
C LEU A 8 -15.56 20.54 -13.27
N ALA A 9 -15.15 19.40 -13.81
CA ALA A 9 -15.69 18.86 -15.05
C ALA A 9 -17.20 18.57 -14.94
N MET A 10 -17.63 17.97 -13.83
CA MET A 10 -19.04 17.69 -13.57
C MET A 10 -19.85 18.97 -13.35
N GLU A 11 -19.29 19.99 -12.70
CA GLU A 11 -19.97 21.28 -12.54
C GLU A 11 -20.11 22.01 -13.88
N LEU A 12 -19.08 22.01 -14.72
CA LEU A 12 -19.15 22.58 -16.08
C LEU A 12 -20.15 21.83 -16.96
N TRP A 13 -20.24 20.51 -16.83
CA TRP A 13 -21.24 19.70 -17.51
C TRP A 13 -22.66 20.02 -17.03
N ARG A 14 -22.89 20.01 -15.71
CA ARG A 14 -24.18 20.29 -15.07
C ARG A 14 -24.72 21.68 -15.38
N THR A 15 -23.84 22.67 -15.51
CA THR A 15 -24.21 24.06 -15.84
C THR A 15 -24.35 24.31 -17.35
N GLY A 16 -24.15 23.30 -18.19
CA GLY A 16 -24.28 23.41 -19.65
C GLY A 16 -23.13 24.16 -20.33
N VAL A 17 -22.06 24.51 -19.61
CA VAL A 17 -20.92 25.26 -20.15
C VAL A 17 -20.21 24.46 -21.24
N LEU A 18 -20.03 23.15 -21.04
CA LEU A 18 -19.38 22.30 -22.04
C LEU A 18 -20.18 22.25 -23.35
N GLU A 19 -21.50 22.06 -23.26
CA GLU A 19 -22.40 22.04 -24.41
C GLU A 19 -22.42 23.40 -25.14
N ALA A 20 -22.54 24.50 -24.39
CA ALA A 20 -22.57 25.86 -24.94
C ALA A 20 -21.31 26.23 -25.75
N HIS A 21 -20.17 25.58 -25.45
CA HIS A 21 -18.90 25.81 -26.12
C HIS A 21 -18.47 24.65 -27.04
N GLY A 22 -19.29 23.62 -27.22
CA GLY A 22 -18.95 22.46 -28.04
C GLY A 22 -17.72 21.69 -27.55
N VAL A 23 -17.52 21.62 -26.23
CA VAL A 23 -16.39 20.93 -25.60
C VAL A 23 -16.81 19.50 -25.26
N GLU A 24 -16.13 18.52 -25.86
CA GLU A 24 -16.33 17.10 -25.58
C GLU A 24 -15.52 16.66 -24.34
N MET A 25 -16.13 15.82 -23.51
CA MET A 25 -15.47 15.18 -22.38
C MET A 25 -14.90 13.83 -22.80
N ILE A 26 -13.57 13.72 -22.83
CA ILE A 26 -12.84 12.51 -23.25
C ILE A 26 -12.25 11.75 -22.06
N GLY A 27 -11.95 10.46 -22.25
CA GLY A 27 -11.37 9.55 -21.26
C GLY A 27 -12.41 8.92 -20.32
N ALA A 28 -13.19 9.75 -19.63
CA ALA A 28 -14.36 9.32 -18.87
C ALA A 28 -15.49 10.32 -19.05
N ASN A 29 -16.66 9.84 -19.49
CA ASN A 29 -17.82 10.69 -19.68
C ASN A 29 -18.51 11.03 -18.33
N ALA A 30 -19.41 12.01 -18.35
CA ALA A 30 -20.10 12.48 -17.14
C ALA A 30 -20.93 11.40 -16.44
N GLU A 31 -21.50 10.46 -17.20
CA GLU A 31 -22.30 9.36 -16.65
C GLU A 31 -21.42 8.33 -15.91
N ALA A 32 -20.24 8.02 -16.47
CA ALA A 32 -19.27 7.15 -15.83
C ALA A 32 -18.73 7.76 -14.54
N ILE A 33 -18.37 9.06 -14.58
CA ILE A 33 -17.91 9.80 -13.39
C ILE A 33 -19.01 9.80 -12.32
N ALA A 34 -20.24 10.16 -12.69
CA ALA A 34 -21.34 10.23 -11.73
C ALA A 34 -21.74 8.85 -11.18
N THR A 35 -21.60 7.78 -11.97
CA THR A 35 -21.87 6.41 -11.51
C THR A 35 -20.82 5.92 -10.51
N ALA A 36 -19.54 6.29 -10.70
CA ALA A 36 -18.47 5.88 -9.80
C ALA A 36 -18.43 6.69 -8.49
N GLU A 37 -18.64 8.01 -8.58
CA GLU A 37 -18.46 8.93 -7.45
C GLU A 37 -19.67 8.98 -6.50
N ASP A 38 -20.87 8.65 -7.00
CA ASP A 38 -22.08 8.53 -6.19
C ASP A 38 -22.20 7.09 -5.66
N ARG A 39 -22.11 6.93 -4.34
CA ARG A 39 -22.12 5.62 -3.67
C ARG A 39 -23.39 4.80 -3.95
N ASP A 40 -24.55 5.44 -4.02
CA ASP A 40 -25.82 4.74 -4.26
C ASP A 40 -25.94 4.32 -5.72
N ARG A 41 -25.43 5.14 -6.65
CA ARG A 41 -25.35 4.75 -8.07
C ARG A 41 -24.34 3.63 -8.28
N PHE A 42 -23.17 3.71 -7.65
CA PHE A 42 -22.16 2.67 -7.73
C PHE A 42 -22.67 1.34 -7.18
N LYS A 43 -23.27 1.34 -5.98
CA LYS A 43 -23.89 0.16 -5.37
C LYS A 43 -24.89 -0.51 -6.31
N ARG A 44 -25.86 0.26 -6.83
CA ARG A 44 -26.85 -0.28 -7.77
C ARG A 44 -26.21 -0.82 -9.04
N ALA A 45 -25.21 -0.11 -9.56
CA ALA A 45 -24.48 -0.55 -10.74
C ALA A 45 -23.77 -1.89 -10.51
N MET A 46 -23.15 -2.11 -9.35
CA MET A 46 -22.51 -3.38 -8.99
C MET A 46 -23.54 -4.50 -8.78
N GLU A 47 -24.65 -4.22 -8.09
CA GLU A 47 -25.74 -5.18 -7.86
C GLU A 47 -26.36 -5.66 -9.19
N GLU A 48 -26.52 -4.76 -10.18
CA GLU A 48 -27.05 -5.10 -11.51
C GLU A 48 -26.20 -6.12 -12.27
N ILE A 49 -24.88 -6.15 -12.02
CA ILE A 49 -23.95 -7.09 -12.65
C ILE A 49 -23.59 -8.26 -11.73
N GLY A 50 -24.27 -8.39 -10.57
CA GLY A 50 -24.07 -9.47 -9.63
C GLY A 50 -22.81 -9.37 -8.77
N LEU A 51 -22.18 -8.19 -8.70
CA LEU A 51 -21.05 -7.95 -7.82
C LEU A 51 -21.55 -7.53 -6.43
N GLU A 52 -20.96 -8.13 -5.40
CA GLU A 52 -21.30 -7.80 -4.01
C GLU A 52 -20.58 -6.52 -3.58
N VAL A 53 -21.28 -5.69 -2.82
CA VAL A 53 -20.75 -4.50 -2.13
C VAL A 53 -21.12 -4.58 -0.65
N PRO A 54 -20.50 -3.80 0.24
CA PRO A 54 -20.89 -3.79 1.64
C PRO A 54 -22.39 -3.49 1.81
N ALA A 55 -23.09 -4.43 2.45
CA ALA A 55 -24.51 -4.27 2.79
C ALA A 55 -24.69 -3.00 3.62
N SER A 56 -25.64 -2.15 3.23
CA SER A 56 -25.78 -0.79 3.76
C SER A 56 -27.22 -0.30 3.66
N GLY A 57 -27.61 0.57 4.59
CA GLY A 57 -28.91 1.25 4.62
C GLY A 57 -28.83 2.60 5.33
N PHE A 58 -29.76 3.49 4.98
CA PHE A 58 -29.89 4.78 5.66
C PHE A 58 -30.93 4.70 6.76
N ALA A 59 -30.71 5.44 7.84
CA ALA A 59 -31.66 5.60 8.92
C ALA A 59 -31.78 7.08 9.34
N HIS A 60 -32.99 7.50 9.67
CA HIS A 60 -33.34 8.85 10.15
C HIS A 60 -33.89 8.83 11.58
N SER A 61 -34.02 7.65 12.17
CA SER A 61 -34.46 7.44 13.54
C SER A 61 -33.75 6.24 14.16
N LEU A 62 -33.80 6.12 15.49
CA LEU A 62 -33.25 4.95 16.18
C LEU A 62 -33.99 3.65 15.81
N ASP A 63 -35.29 3.72 15.52
CA ASP A 63 -36.05 2.54 15.12
C ASP A 63 -35.68 2.10 13.70
N GLU A 64 -35.51 3.03 12.76
CA GLU A 64 -34.95 2.72 11.44
C GLU A 64 -33.54 2.14 11.55
N ALA A 65 -32.70 2.68 12.45
CA ALA A 65 -31.36 2.17 12.67
C ALA A 65 -31.35 0.73 13.17
N ARG A 66 -32.31 0.35 14.03
CA ARG A 66 -32.50 -1.02 14.50
C ARG A 66 -32.94 -1.95 13.38
N THR A 67 -33.90 -1.52 12.55
CA THR A 67 -34.36 -2.31 11.40
C THR A 67 -33.20 -2.59 10.43
N VAL A 68 -32.42 -1.57 10.07
CA VAL A 68 -31.27 -1.74 9.18
C VAL A 68 -30.21 -2.66 9.82
N ALA A 69 -29.99 -2.56 11.13
CA ALA A 69 -29.07 -3.43 11.84
C ALA A 69 -29.51 -4.90 11.90
N GLU A 70 -30.82 -5.17 12.02
CA GLU A 70 -31.39 -6.52 11.97
C GLU A 70 -31.23 -7.15 10.58
N GLU A 71 -31.34 -6.35 9.51
CA GLU A 71 -31.16 -6.79 8.14
C GLU A 71 -29.69 -7.10 7.80
N ILE A 72 -28.75 -6.26 8.26
CA ILE A 72 -27.32 -6.38 7.91
C ILE A 72 -26.56 -7.32 8.85
N GLY A 73 -26.85 -7.25 10.16
CA GLY A 73 -26.12 -7.96 11.20
C GLY A 73 -24.82 -7.26 11.65
N PHE A 74 -24.40 -7.57 12.87
CA PHE A 74 -23.20 -7.00 13.50
C PHE A 74 -21.90 -7.73 13.07
N PRO A 75 -20.72 -7.06 13.14
CA PRO A 75 -20.51 -5.66 13.50
C PRO A 75 -20.90 -4.67 12.37
N LEU A 76 -21.29 -3.45 12.75
CA LEU A 76 -21.74 -2.39 11.84
C LEU A 76 -20.82 -1.17 11.90
N MET A 77 -20.66 -0.46 10.80
CA MET A 77 -20.05 0.86 10.72
C MET A 77 -21.15 1.91 10.55
N ILE A 78 -21.15 2.92 11.42
CA ILE A 78 -22.12 4.01 11.41
C ILE A 78 -21.43 5.28 10.99
N ARG A 79 -22.00 5.98 10.00
CA ARG A 79 -21.46 7.21 9.42
C ARG A 79 -22.57 8.24 9.24
N PRO A 80 -22.53 9.39 9.92
CA PRO A 80 -23.51 10.44 9.71
C PRO A 80 -23.36 11.09 8.34
N SER A 81 -24.48 11.37 7.69
CA SER A 81 -24.47 12.04 6.38
C SER A 81 -24.05 13.50 6.50
N PHE A 82 -23.39 14.03 5.47
CA PHE A 82 -23.03 15.45 5.32
C PHE A 82 -22.14 16.04 6.42
N ILE A 83 -21.37 15.24 7.15
CA ILE A 83 -20.33 15.72 8.07
C ILE A 83 -18.92 15.32 7.60
N LEU A 84 -17.94 16.12 8.00
CA LEU A 84 -16.52 15.82 7.85
C LEU A 84 -15.91 15.61 9.24
N GLY A 85 -15.57 14.38 9.60
CA GLY A 85 -14.68 14.09 10.74
C GLY A 85 -15.32 13.85 12.12
N GLY A 86 -15.94 12.69 12.31
CA GLY A 86 -15.78 11.90 13.54
C GLY A 86 -16.89 11.94 14.59
N ALA A 87 -17.67 13.01 14.74
CA ALA A 87 -18.78 13.00 15.71
C ALA A 87 -19.86 12.00 15.27
N GLY A 88 -20.15 10.98 16.08
CA GLY A 88 -21.14 9.94 15.77
C GLY A 88 -20.75 8.94 14.66
N THR A 89 -19.47 8.93 14.25
CA THR A 89 -18.92 7.89 13.36
C THR A 89 -18.24 6.81 14.20
N GLY A 90 -18.53 5.54 13.95
CA GLY A 90 -17.84 4.46 14.64
C GLY A 90 -18.37 3.07 14.34
N THR A 91 -17.62 2.07 14.80
CA THR A 91 -18.01 0.66 14.71
C THR A 91 -18.91 0.31 15.90
N ALA A 92 -20.11 -0.18 15.61
CA ALA A 92 -21.01 -0.79 16.57
C ALA A 92 -20.83 -2.32 16.50
N PRO A 93 -20.20 -2.97 17.50
CA PRO A 93 -20.09 -4.43 17.56
C PRO A 93 -21.35 -5.11 18.10
N ASP A 94 -22.23 -4.36 18.77
CA ASP A 94 -23.42 -4.87 19.44
C ASP A 94 -24.59 -3.86 19.43
N PRO A 95 -25.82 -4.29 19.74
CA PRO A 95 -26.99 -3.41 19.77
C PRO A 95 -26.87 -2.21 20.72
N GLY A 96 -26.19 -2.36 21.85
CA GLY A 96 -25.98 -1.26 22.79
C GLY A 96 -25.06 -0.18 22.21
N ALA A 97 -24.02 -0.58 21.49
CA ALA A 97 -23.14 0.33 20.76
C ALA A 97 -23.87 1.02 19.59
N LEU A 98 -24.72 0.29 18.86
CA LEU A 98 -25.58 0.84 17.81
C LEU A 98 -26.43 1.99 18.35
N GLU A 99 -27.15 1.80 19.46
CA GLU A 99 -28.03 2.84 20.00
C GLU A 99 -27.29 4.12 20.37
N ARG A 100 -26.10 4.00 20.97
CA ARG A 100 -25.27 5.16 21.33
C ARG A 100 -24.79 5.90 20.09
N LEU A 101 -24.14 5.17 19.19
CA LEU A 101 -23.55 5.74 17.97
C LEU A 101 -24.62 6.29 17.02
N ALA A 102 -25.76 5.62 16.86
CA ALA A 102 -26.85 6.10 16.03
C ALA A 102 -27.47 7.39 16.62
N ARG A 103 -27.63 7.48 17.94
CA ARG A 103 -28.12 8.71 18.59
C ARG A 103 -27.17 9.89 18.38
N GLU A 104 -25.88 9.65 18.60
CA GLU A 104 -24.84 10.66 18.38
C GLU A 104 -24.76 11.06 16.91
N GLY A 105 -24.81 10.08 16.01
CA GLY A 105 -24.72 10.30 14.57
C GLY A 105 -25.92 11.06 14.00
N LEU A 106 -27.14 10.71 14.40
CA LEU A 106 -28.35 11.42 13.99
C LEU A 106 -28.34 12.87 14.49
N ALA A 107 -27.83 13.12 15.71
CA ALA A 107 -27.69 14.47 16.25
C ALA A 107 -26.57 15.28 15.56
N ALA A 108 -25.51 14.61 15.11
CA ALA A 108 -24.39 15.24 14.41
C ALA A 108 -24.72 15.55 12.94
N SER A 109 -25.57 14.75 12.30
CA SER A 109 -25.97 14.91 10.90
C SER A 109 -26.83 16.17 10.69
N PRO A 110 -26.44 17.11 9.80
CA PRO A 110 -27.24 18.31 9.49
C PRO A 110 -28.64 18.00 8.93
N VAL A 111 -28.81 16.81 8.39
CA VAL A 111 -30.06 16.32 7.78
C VAL A 111 -30.73 15.23 8.63
N GLY A 112 -30.21 14.93 9.82
CA GLY A 112 -30.75 13.89 10.70
C GLY A 112 -30.71 12.49 10.08
N GLN A 113 -29.66 12.17 9.32
CA GLN A 113 -29.49 10.90 8.62
C GLN A 113 -28.14 10.27 8.93
N ILE A 114 -28.14 8.95 9.13
CA ILE A 114 -26.93 8.11 9.23
C ILE A 114 -26.95 7.01 8.17
N LEU A 115 -25.78 6.66 7.65
CA LEU A 115 -25.51 5.44 6.90
C LEU A 115 -25.04 4.36 7.88
N ILE A 116 -25.68 3.21 7.83
CA ILE A 116 -25.31 2.00 8.58
C ILE A 116 -24.88 0.97 7.55
N GLU A 117 -23.68 0.44 7.70
CA GLU A 117 -23.06 -0.50 6.76
C GLU A 117 -22.42 -1.66 7.50
N ARG A 118 -22.32 -2.82 6.86
CA ARG A 118 -21.56 -3.96 7.38
C ARG A 118 -20.11 -3.54 7.65
N SER A 119 -19.64 -3.72 8.88
CA SER A 119 -18.23 -3.50 9.19
C SER A 119 -17.41 -4.60 8.54
N ILE A 120 -16.50 -4.20 7.67
CA ILE A 120 -15.50 -5.06 7.02
C ILE A 120 -14.10 -4.80 7.56
N THR A 121 -13.98 -4.11 8.71
CA THR A 121 -12.70 -3.91 9.39
C THR A 121 -12.00 -5.24 9.64
N GLY A 122 -10.71 -5.32 9.32
CA GLY A 122 -9.91 -6.55 9.44
C GLY A 122 -9.95 -7.46 8.22
N TRP A 123 -10.80 -7.19 7.22
CA TRP A 123 -10.73 -7.91 5.94
C TRP A 123 -9.47 -7.52 5.17
N LYS A 124 -8.99 -8.41 4.30
CA LYS A 124 -7.87 -8.10 3.40
C LYS A 124 -8.33 -7.06 2.38
N GLU A 125 -7.49 -6.09 2.05
CA GLU A 125 -7.79 -5.03 1.11
C GLU A 125 -6.88 -5.09 -0.12
N PHE A 126 -7.48 -5.04 -1.30
CA PHE A 126 -6.81 -5.19 -2.59
C PHE A 126 -7.17 -4.05 -3.54
N GLU A 127 -6.25 -3.71 -4.42
CA GLU A 127 -6.48 -2.73 -5.49
C GLU A 127 -6.00 -3.29 -6.82
N LEU A 128 -6.82 -3.14 -7.88
CA LEU A 128 -6.43 -3.43 -9.25
C LEU A 128 -6.42 -2.13 -10.06
N GLU A 129 -5.29 -1.84 -10.69
CA GLU A 129 -5.18 -0.78 -11.69
C GLU A 129 -5.55 -1.37 -13.05
N VAL A 130 -6.72 -0.99 -13.56
CA VAL A 130 -7.29 -1.53 -14.80
C VAL A 130 -7.24 -0.47 -15.89
N MET A 131 -6.97 -0.90 -17.13
CA MET A 131 -7.03 -0.05 -18.30
C MET A 131 -7.94 -0.66 -19.36
N ARG A 132 -8.79 0.18 -19.97
CA ARG A 132 -9.75 -0.22 -21.01
C ARG A 132 -9.72 0.76 -22.19
N ASP A 133 -9.82 0.23 -23.39
CA ASP A 133 -9.92 1.03 -24.63
C ASP A 133 -11.27 0.88 -25.34
N ARG A 134 -11.45 1.69 -26.40
CA ARG A 134 -12.69 1.76 -27.18
C ARG A 134 -13.01 0.48 -27.97
N ALA A 135 -12.05 -0.44 -28.10
CA ALA A 135 -12.25 -1.76 -28.70
C ALA A 135 -12.63 -2.82 -27.66
N ASP A 136 -12.85 -2.42 -26.41
CA ASP A 136 -13.12 -3.28 -25.25
C ASP A 136 -11.94 -4.18 -24.86
N ASN A 137 -10.72 -3.86 -25.32
CA ASN A 137 -9.54 -4.48 -24.73
C ASN A 137 -9.42 -4.00 -23.29
N CYS A 138 -9.13 -4.93 -22.38
CA CYS A 138 -9.03 -4.66 -20.95
C CYS A 138 -7.83 -5.40 -20.37
N VAL A 139 -7.00 -4.71 -19.58
CA VAL A 139 -5.81 -5.25 -18.95
C VAL A 139 -5.71 -4.81 -17.50
N VAL A 140 -5.23 -5.69 -16.62
CA VAL A 140 -4.76 -5.33 -15.29
C VAL A 140 -3.30 -4.92 -15.38
N VAL A 141 -3.01 -3.64 -15.14
CA VAL A 141 -1.66 -3.10 -15.19
C VAL A 141 -0.88 -3.45 -13.92
N CYS A 142 -1.54 -3.47 -12.77
CA CYS A 142 -0.92 -3.81 -11.49
C CYS A 142 -1.97 -4.31 -10.51
N SER A 143 -1.59 -5.29 -9.71
CA SER A 143 -2.33 -5.73 -8.53
C SER A 143 -1.59 -5.32 -7.27
N ILE A 144 -2.32 -4.80 -6.29
CA ILE A 144 -1.79 -4.27 -5.04
C ILE A 144 -2.51 -4.96 -3.89
N GLU A 145 -1.75 -5.46 -2.92
CA GLU A 145 -2.26 -5.97 -1.65
C GLU A 145 -1.87 -5.01 -0.53
N ASN A 146 -2.84 -4.67 0.32
CA ASN A 146 -2.59 -3.84 1.49
C ASN A 146 -2.06 -4.73 2.62
N PHE A 147 -0.96 -4.32 3.24
CA PHE A 147 -0.41 -4.95 4.43
C PHE A 147 -1.28 -4.65 5.66
N ASP A 148 -1.73 -3.40 5.77
CA ASP A 148 -2.71 -3.00 6.77
C ASP A 148 -4.12 -3.40 6.28
N PRO A 149 -4.95 -4.07 7.09
CA PRO A 149 -6.27 -4.53 6.65
C PRO A 149 -7.27 -3.38 6.53
N MET A 150 -8.44 -3.69 5.94
CA MET A 150 -9.59 -2.80 5.89
C MET A 150 -9.83 -2.11 7.23
N GLY A 151 -10.03 -0.80 7.18
CA GLY A 151 -10.14 0.07 8.35
C GLY A 151 -9.02 1.10 8.42
N VAL A 152 -7.88 0.84 7.78
CA VAL A 152 -6.86 1.83 7.45
C VAL A 152 -7.01 2.18 5.97
N HIS A 153 -7.08 3.48 5.64
CA HIS A 153 -7.21 3.92 4.25
C HIS A 153 -5.97 3.54 3.44
N THR A 154 -6.11 3.03 2.21
CA THR A 154 -5.00 2.64 1.31
C THR A 154 -3.85 3.66 1.21
N GLY A 155 -4.16 4.95 1.29
CA GLY A 155 -3.17 6.04 1.33
C GLY A 155 -2.30 6.06 2.59
N ASP A 156 -2.83 5.63 3.73
CA ASP A 156 -2.14 5.46 5.01
C ASP A 156 -1.73 4.00 5.29
N SER A 157 -2.11 3.06 4.42
CA SER A 157 -1.65 1.68 4.49
C SER A 157 -0.25 1.52 3.90
N ILE A 158 0.54 0.63 4.47
CA ILE A 158 1.61 -0.06 3.78
C ILE A 158 0.97 -0.94 2.70
N THR A 159 1.50 -0.91 1.48
CA THR A 159 0.99 -1.72 0.38
C THR A 159 2.12 -2.38 -0.39
N VAL A 160 1.82 -3.51 -1.02
CA VAL A 160 2.77 -4.27 -1.84
C VAL A 160 2.24 -4.58 -3.22
N ALA A 161 3.15 -4.64 -4.19
CA ALA A 161 2.87 -5.17 -5.52
C ALA A 161 3.90 -6.26 -5.87
N PRO A 162 3.49 -7.40 -6.45
CA PRO A 162 2.10 -7.75 -6.77
C PRO A 162 1.32 -8.21 -5.51
N VAL A 163 0.09 -8.67 -5.70
CA VAL A 163 -0.66 -9.45 -4.69
C VAL A 163 0.13 -10.73 -4.29
N GLN A 164 0.09 -11.09 -3.01
CA GLN A 164 0.87 -12.17 -2.41
C GLN A 164 0.00 -13.33 -1.92
N THR A 165 -1.19 -13.05 -1.36
CA THR A 165 -1.95 -14.04 -0.56
C THR A 165 -3.24 -14.56 -1.21
N LEU A 166 -3.48 -14.25 -2.48
CA LEU A 166 -4.57 -14.84 -3.27
C LEU A 166 -4.07 -16.04 -4.06
N SER A 167 -4.87 -17.11 -4.09
CA SER A 167 -4.71 -18.14 -5.11
C SER A 167 -5.00 -17.56 -6.50
N ASP A 168 -4.48 -18.21 -7.55
CA ASP A 168 -4.78 -17.79 -8.93
C ASP A 168 -6.29 -17.78 -9.20
N VAL A 169 -7.05 -18.75 -8.66
CA VAL A 169 -8.52 -18.79 -8.80
C VAL A 169 -9.18 -17.53 -8.20
N GLU A 170 -8.76 -17.12 -7.01
CA GLU A 170 -9.27 -15.91 -6.36
C GLU A 170 -8.85 -14.64 -7.11
N TYR A 171 -7.61 -14.61 -7.62
CA TYR A 171 -7.10 -13.49 -8.42
C TYR A 171 -7.85 -13.34 -9.75
N GLN A 172 -8.04 -14.43 -10.50
CA GLN A 172 -8.79 -14.39 -11.76
C GLN A 172 -10.24 -13.95 -11.54
N ALA A 173 -10.88 -14.43 -10.46
CA ALA A 173 -12.23 -13.99 -10.12
C ALA A 173 -12.28 -12.49 -9.78
N MET A 174 -11.30 -11.96 -9.04
CA MET A 174 -11.18 -10.53 -8.78
C MET A 174 -10.89 -9.72 -10.05
N ARG A 175 -10.07 -10.25 -10.95
CA ARG A 175 -9.76 -9.65 -12.26
C ARG A 175 -11.01 -9.56 -13.13
N ASP A 176 -11.81 -10.62 -13.19
CA ASP A 176 -13.08 -10.64 -13.93
C ASP A 176 -14.09 -9.65 -13.33
N ASP A 177 -14.20 -9.58 -12.01
CA ASP A 177 -15.04 -8.60 -11.31
C ASP A 177 -14.60 -7.17 -11.62
N ALA A 178 -13.29 -6.91 -11.68
CA ALA A 178 -12.74 -5.60 -12.02
C ALA A 178 -13.08 -5.20 -13.46
N PHE A 179 -13.01 -6.15 -14.40
CA PHE A 179 -13.38 -5.93 -15.79
C PHE A 179 -14.88 -5.72 -15.97
N ALA A 180 -15.71 -6.43 -15.21
CA ALA A 180 -17.15 -6.21 -15.18
C ALA A 180 -17.50 -4.82 -14.60
N CYS A 181 -16.82 -4.43 -13.51
CA CYS A 181 -16.99 -3.14 -12.85
C CYS A 181 -16.66 -1.97 -13.79
N ILE A 182 -15.47 -1.95 -14.40
CA ILE A 182 -15.07 -0.84 -15.29
C ILE A 182 -15.98 -0.71 -16.52
N ARG A 183 -16.44 -1.83 -17.08
CA ARG A 183 -17.41 -1.87 -18.18
C ARG A 183 -18.77 -1.32 -17.75
N ARG A 184 -19.27 -1.75 -16.59
CA ARG A 184 -20.58 -1.33 -16.09
C ARG A 184 -20.60 0.14 -15.73
N VAL A 185 -19.55 0.66 -15.09
CA VAL A 185 -19.45 2.09 -14.82
C VAL A 185 -19.31 2.88 -16.12
N GLY A 186 -18.70 2.29 -17.16
CA GLY A 186 -18.67 2.88 -18.50
C GLY A 186 -17.43 3.72 -18.78
N VAL A 187 -16.30 3.41 -18.13
CA VAL A 187 -14.99 3.97 -18.53
C VAL A 187 -14.49 3.16 -19.72
N ASP A 188 -14.40 3.77 -20.89
CA ASP A 188 -14.10 3.09 -22.16
C ASP A 188 -12.81 3.55 -22.85
N THR A 189 -12.14 4.59 -22.34
CA THR A 189 -10.97 5.18 -23.00
C THR A 189 -9.93 5.66 -21.98
N GLY A 190 -9.58 4.81 -21.01
CA GLY A 190 -8.69 5.21 -19.92
C GLY A 190 -8.41 4.13 -18.88
N GLY A 191 -7.81 4.57 -17.77
CA GLY A 191 -7.52 3.72 -16.62
C GLY A 191 -8.33 4.11 -15.39
N SER A 192 -8.60 3.10 -14.55
CA SER A 192 -9.33 3.22 -13.30
C SER A 192 -8.69 2.34 -12.22
N ASN A 193 -8.76 2.78 -10.97
CA ASN A 193 -8.40 1.99 -9.79
C ASN A 193 -9.68 1.37 -9.22
N ILE A 194 -9.70 0.06 -8.97
CA ILE A 194 -10.83 -0.67 -8.38
C ILE A 194 -10.36 -1.33 -7.08
N GLN A 195 -11.11 -1.12 -6.01
CA GLN A 195 -10.78 -1.63 -4.68
C GLN A 195 -11.70 -2.77 -4.27
N PHE A 196 -11.12 -3.76 -3.61
CA PHE A 196 -11.82 -4.96 -3.13
C PHE A 196 -11.48 -5.24 -1.67
N ALA A 197 -12.45 -5.77 -0.93
CA ALA A 197 -12.22 -6.41 0.36
C ALA A 197 -12.47 -7.91 0.23
N VAL A 198 -11.59 -8.74 0.82
CA VAL A 198 -11.75 -10.20 0.85
C VAL A 198 -11.77 -10.71 2.28
N HIS A 199 -12.78 -11.50 2.62
CA HIS A 199 -12.89 -12.12 3.94
C HIS A 199 -11.77 -13.16 4.12
N PRO A 200 -10.94 -13.07 5.17
CA PRO A 200 -9.72 -13.87 5.30
C PRO A 200 -9.96 -15.38 5.38
N GLU A 201 -11.10 -15.82 5.94
CA GLU A 201 -11.41 -17.26 6.09
C GLU A 201 -12.39 -17.81 5.03
N GLY A 202 -13.12 -16.93 4.35
CA GLY A 202 -14.31 -17.32 3.58
C GLY A 202 -14.22 -17.02 2.08
N GLY A 203 -13.20 -16.26 1.65
CA GLY A 203 -13.02 -15.87 0.25
C GLY A 203 -14.12 -14.94 -0.29
N GLN A 204 -15.14 -14.57 0.51
CA GLN A 204 -16.16 -13.59 0.12
C GLN A 204 -15.45 -12.31 -0.27
N ARG A 205 -15.72 -11.84 -1.50
CA ARG A 205 -15.10 -10.66 -2.08
C ARG A 205 -16.16 -9.59 -2.30
N LEU A 206 -15.88 -8.38 -1.87
CA LEU A 206 -16.74 -7.22 -2.01
C LEU A 206 -16.01 -6.16 -2.82
N VAL A 207 -16.70 -5.53 -3.77
CA VAL A 207 -16.22 -4.32 -4.44
C VAL A 207 -16.48 -3.13 -3.51
N ILE A 208 -15.45 -2.32 -3.26
CA ILE A 208 -15.52 -1.19 -2.32
C ILE A 208 -15.81 0.11 -3.05
N GLU A 209 -14.99 0.43 -4.05
CA GLU A 209 -15.15 1.59 -4.89
C GLU A 209 -14.38 1.42 -6.21
N MET A 210 -14.71 2.27 -7.18
CA MET A 210 -13.87 2.49 -8.36
C MET A 210 -13.61 3.97 -8.54
N ASN A 211 -12.36 4.34 -8.77
CA ASN A 211 -11.94 5.69 -9.10
C ASN A 211 -11.79 5.82 -10.62
N PRO A 212 -12.67 6.56 -11.34
CA PRO A 212 -12.69 6.64 -12.81
C PRO A 212 -11.64 7.63 -13.36
N ARG A 213 -10.41 7.53 -12.84
CA ARG A 213 -9.29 8.43 -13.11
C ARG A 213 -7.98 7.81 -12.65
N VAL A 214 -6.88 8.42 -13.08
CA VAL A 214 -5.58 8.23 -12.42
C VAL A 214 -5.65 8.62 -10.94
N SER A 215 -4.94 7.86 -10.12
CA SER A 215 -4.91 7.92 -8.65
C SER A 215 -3.45 7.92 -8.14
N ARG A 216 -3.26 8.02 -6.81
CA ARG A 216 -1.95 7.76 -6.19
C ARG A 216 -1.49 6.32 -6.51
N SER A 217 -2.42 5.37 -6.45
CA SER A 217 -2.17 3.95 -6.72
C SER A 217 -1.76 3.73 -8.19
N SER A 218 -2.31 4.49 -9.14
CA SER A 218 -1.89 4.42 -10.55
C SER A 218 -0.47 4.94 -10.76
N ALA A 219 -0.03 5.94 -9.98
CA ALA A 219 1.33 6.44 -10.01
C ALA A 219 2.30 5.42 -9.41
N LEU A 220 1.93 4.83 -8.25
CA LEU A 220 2.65 3.71 -7.64
C LEU A 220 2.77 2.54 -8.62
N ALA A 221 1.67 2.09 -9.22
CA ALA A 221 1.64 1.00 -10.19
C ALA A 221 2.53 1.30 -11.41
N SER A 222 2.48 2.52 -11.95
CA SER A 222 3.34 2.91 -13.07
C SER A 222 4.83 2.83 -12.72
N LYS A 223 5.20 3.12 -11.47
CA LYS A 223 6.57 2.99 -10.98
C LYS A 223 6.94 1.55 -10.63
N ALA A 224 5.99 0.79 -10.10
CA ALA A 224 6.17 -0.61 -9.75
C ALA A 224 6.42 -1.45 -11.01
N THR A 225 5.67 -1.23 -12.08
CA THR A 225 5.72 -2.08 -13.27
C THR A 225 6.54 -1.50 -14.42
N GLY A 226 6.78 -0.19 -14.43
CA GLY A 226 7.34 0.52 -15.58
C GLY A 226 6.32 0.87 -16.67
N PHE A 227 5.05 0.47 -16.51
CA PHE A 227 3.97 0.76 -17.46
C PHE A 227 3.42 2.18 -17.25
N PRO A 228 3.52 3.11 -18.21
CA PRO A 228 3.19 4.52 -17.99
C PRO A 228 1.67 4.80 -18.13
N ILE A 229 0.88 4.45 -17.11
CA ILE A 229 -0.59 4.48 -17.12
C ILE A 229 -1.15 5.81 -17.64
N ALA A 230 -0.74 6.94 -17.07
CA ALA A 230 -1.27 8.25 -17.44
C ALA A 230 -0.96 8.63 -18.90
N LYS A 231 0.21 8.23 -19.42
CA LYS A 231 0.61 8.49 -20.81
C LYS A 231 -0.26 7.69 -21.78
N ILE A 232 -0.52 6.42 -21.45
CA ILE A 232 -1.31 5.53 -22.30
C ILE A 232 -2.78 5.93 -22.21
N ALA A 233 -3.33 6.18 -21.03
CA ALA A 233 -4.69 6.67 -20.85
C ALA A 233 -4.98 7.96 -21.65
N ALA A 234 -4.03 8.90 -21.71
CA ALA A 234 -4.17 10.10 -22.53
C ALA A 234 -4.23 9.81 -24.04
N ARG A 235 -3.55 8.75 -24.53
CA ARG A 235 -3.65 8.31 -25.92
C ARG A 235 -4.99 7.60 -26.19
N LEU A 236 -5.45 6.76 -25.27
CA LEU A 236 -6.75 6.09 -25.37
C LEU A 236 -7.88 7.11 -25.45
N ALA A 237 -7.82 8.17 -24.63
CA ALA A 237 -8.80 9.26 -24.63
C ALA A 237 -8.92 10.00 -25.97
N VAL A 238 -7.91 9.93 -26.85
CA VAL A 238 -7.96 10.52 -28.21
C VAL A 238 -8.14 9.47 -29.31
N GLY A 239 -8.60 8.27 -28.95
CA GLY A 239 -9.07 7.24 -29.88
C GLY A 239 -8.08 6.14 -30.24
N TYR A 240 -6.90 6.09 -29.61
CA TYR A 240 -6.01 4.94 -29.77
C TYR A 240 -6.59 3.70 -29.07
N THR A 241 -6.21 2.52 -29.55
CA THR A 241 -6.38 1.24 -28.83
C THR A 241 -5.04 0.77 -28.23
N LEU A 242 -5.10 -0.12 -27.26
CA LEU A 242 -3.91 -0.60 -26.52
C LEU A 242 -2.89 -1.29 -27.44
N ASP A 243 -3.35 -1.98 -28.47
CA ASP A 243 -2.53 -2.66 -29.48
C ASP A 243 -1.82 -1.69 -30.43
N GLU A 244 -2.32 -0.47 -30.58
CA GLU A 244 -1.71 0.60 -31.40
C GLU A 244 -0.58 1.34 -30.67
N ILE A 245 -0.46 1.15 -29.34
CA ILE A 245 0.50 1.87 -28.51
C ILE A 245 1.67 0.94 -28.18
N ALA A 246 2.90 1.32 -28.54
CA ALA A 246 4.09 0.56 -28.15
C ALA A 246 4.40 0.70 -26.65
N ASN A 247 4.92 -0.38 -26.06
CA ASN A 247 5.50 -0.40 -24.71
C ASN A 247 6.81 0.39 -24.70
N ASP A 248 6.88 1.44 -23.86
CA ASP A 248 8.04 2.35 -23.78
C ASP A 248 9.33 1.65 -23.30
N ILE A 249 9.22 0.61 -22.45
CA ILE A 249 10.37 0.00 -21.79
C ILE A 249 11.08 -1.00 -22.71
N THR A 250 10.30 -1.87 -23.37
CA THR A 250 10.81 -2.90 -24.27
C THR A 250 10.95 -2.40 -25.71
N GLY A 251 10.07 -1.50 -26.16
CA GLY A 251 10.01 -1.04 -27.56
C GLY A 251 9.60 -2.11 -28.58
N ALA A 252 9.38 -3.35 -28.14
CA ALA A 252 9.14 -4.52 -28.99
C ALA A 252 7.73 -5.10 -28.84
N THR A 253 7.00 -4.71 -27.79
CA THR A 253 5.64 -5.20 -27.49
C THR A 253 4.62 -4.06 -27.49
N PRO A 254 3.32 -4.33 -27.74
CA PRO A 254 2.26 -3.33 -27.58
C PRO A 254 1.95 -3.07 -26.10
N ALA A 255 1.09 -2.10 -25.80
CA ALA A 255 0.57 -1.81 -24.46
C ALA A 255 -0.62 -2.71 -24.07
N SER A 256 -1.11 -3.54 -24.99
CA SER A 256 -2.17 -4.54 -24.77
C SER A 256 -1.63 -5.81 -24.09
N PHE A 257 -1.05 -5.67 -22.91
CA PHE A 257 -0.55 -6.76 -22.09
C PHE A 257 -0.70 -6.45 -20.59
N GLU A 258 -0.61 -7.48 -19.76
CA GLU A 258 -0.56 -7.34 -18.30
C GLU A 258 0.90 -7.47 -17.86
N PRO A 259 1.49 -6.46 -17.19
CA PRO A 259 2.87 -6.52 -16.73
C PRO A 259 3.12 -7.69 -15.77
N THR A 260 4.26 -8.35 -15.94
CA THR A 260 4.79 -9.31 -14.98
C THR A 260 6.05 -8.73 -14.35
N ILE A 261 6.15 -8.82 -13.04
CA ILE A 261 7.32 -8.34 -12.29
C ILE A 261 7.97 -9.51 -11.54
N ASP A 262 9.29 -9.55 -11.56
CA ASP A 262 10.10 -10.59 -10.91
C ASP A 262 10.71 -10.10 -9.58
N TYR A 263 10.06 -9.13 -8.97
CA TYR A 263 10.42 -8.47 -7.72
C TYR A 263 9.17 -8.08 -6.93
N VAL A 264 9.38 -7.69 -5.68
CA VAL A 264 8.36 -7.13 -4.80
C VAL A 264 8.59 -5.63 -4.66
N VAL A 265 7.51 -4.87 -4.75
CA VAL A 265 7.48 -3.44 -4.48
C VAL A 265 6.75 -3.21 -3.16
N THR A 266 7.31 -2.38 -2.29
CA THR A 266 6.67 -2.00 -1.02
C THR A 266 6.56 -0.49 -0.95
N LYS A 267 5.34 0.00 -0.71
CA LYS A 267 5.06 1.39 -0.39
C LYS A 267 4.84 1.54 1.11
N ILE A 268 5.42 2.57 1.71
CA ILE A 268 5.13 2.97 3.08
C ILE A 268 4.77 4.46 3.09
N PRO A 269 3.63 4.85 3.68
CA PRO A 269 3.27 6.26 3.84
C PRO A 269 4.24 6.99 4.78
N ARG A 270 4.33 8.31 4.61
CA ARG A 270 5.07 9.23 5.47
C ARG A 270 4.10 10.16 6.18
N TRP A 271 4.18 10.23 7.50
CA TRP A 271 3.38 11.15 8.32
C TRP A 271 4.20 12.34 8.81
N ALA A 272 3.57 13.30 9.48
CA ALA A 272 4.26 14.45 10.09
C ALA A 272 3.55 14.91 11.38
N PHE A 273 3.11 13.95 12.21
CA PHE A 273 2.35 14.22 13.43
C PHE A 273 3.11 15.08 14.43
N GLU A 274 4.45 15.02 14.42
CA GLU A 274 5.32 15.88 15.24
C GLU A 274 5.11 17.38 14.97
N LYS A 275 4.54 17.74 13.81
CA LYS A 275 4.22 19.13 13.44
C LYS A 275 2.78 19.53 13.76
N LEU A 276 1.96 18.60 14.24
CA LEU A 276 0.51 18.78 14.45
C LEU A 276 0.14 18.41 15.90
N PRO A 277 0.59 19.18 16.90
CA PRO A 277 0.29 18.89 18.30
C PRO A 277 -1.22 18.87 18.54
N GLY A 278 -1.72 17.79 19.15
CA GLY A 278 -3.14 17.56 19.41
C GLY A 278 -3.87 16.74 18.33
N ALA A 279 -3.20 16.41 17.21
CA ALA A 279 -3.71 15.40 16.28
C ALA A 279 -3.58 13.99 16.87
N THR A 280 -4.54 13.12 16.57
CA THR A 280 -4.42 11.69 16.87
C THR A 280 -3.54 11.01 15.81
N GLU A 281 -2.63 10.15 16.28
CA GLU A 281 -1.78 9.31 15.44
C GLU A 281 -2.47 8.01 15.00
N ARG A 282 -3.69 7.77 15.49
CA ARG A 282 -4.51 6.62 15.09
C ARG A 282 -4.85 6.72 13.62
N LEU A 283 -4.44 5.71 12.84
CA LEU A 283 -4.77 5.57 11.43
C LEU A 283 -6.18 5.00 11.29
N GLY A 284 -6.90 5.48 10.28
CA GLY A 284 -8.27 5.05 10.00
C GLY A 284 -8.62 5.21 8.53
N THR A 285 -9.90 5.26 8.22
CA THR A 285 -10.42 5.39 6.84
C THR A 285 -10.23 6.76 6.21
N ARG A 286 -9.69 7.75 6.96
CA ARG A 286 -9.32 9.06 6.45
C ARG A 286 -7.81 9.19 6.43
N MET A 287 -7.26 9.42 5.24
CA MET A 287 -5.82 9.64 5.02
C MET A 287 -5.27 10.80 5.86
N GLN A 288 -4.14 10.59 6.51
CA GLN A 288 -3.39 11.58 7.30
C GLN A 288 -1.91 11.66 6.89
N SER A 289 -1.43 10.75 6.06
CA SER A 289 -0.09 10.80 5.48
C SER A 289 0.10 12.02 4.56
N VAL A 290 1.33 12.51 4.51
CA VAL A 290 1.77 13.71 3.77
C VAL A 290 2.65 13.39 2.56
N GLY A 291 2.99 12.11 2.40
CA GLY A 291 3.76 11.56 1.29
C GLY A 291 3.90 10.06 1.45
N GLU A 292 4.73 9.45 0.60
CA GLU A 292 4.96 8.01 0.58
C GLU A 292 6.34 7.72 -0.01
N VAL A 293 6.94 6.61 0.42
CA VAL A 293 8.14 6.06 -0.20
C VAL A 293 7.82 4.74 -0.88
N MET A 294 8.54 4.43 -1.94
CA MET A 294 8.48 3.14 -2.62
C MET A 294 9.87 2.52 -2.64
N ALA A 295 9.97 1.23 -2.34
CA ALA A 295 11.17 0.44 -2.54
C ALA A 295 10.86 -0.82 -3.37
N ILE A 296 11.89 -1.34 -4.03
CA ILE A 296 11.84 -2.56 -4.83
C ILE A 296 12.88 -3.53 -4.27
N GLY A 297 12.55 -4.79 -4.04
CA GLY A 297 13.48 -5.86 -3.64
C GLY A 297 13.12 -7.18 -4.32
N ARG A 298 14.06 -8.12 -4.42
CA ARG A 298 13.77 -9.46 -4.97
C ARG A 298 12.89 -10.31 -4.06
N THR A 299 12.77 -9.91 -2.79
CA THR A 299 11.95 -10.54 -1.77
C THR A 299 11.21 -9.46 -0.98
N PHE A 300 10.10 -9.82 -0.32
CA PHE A 300 9.39 -8.91 0.56
C PHE A 300 10.27 -8.37 1.70
N PRO A 301 11.06 -9.20 2.44
CA PRO A 301 11.96 -8.68 3.48
C PRO A 301 12.94 -7.61 2.97
N GLU A 302 13.55 -7.84 1.80
CA GLU A 302 14.44 -6.86 1.19
C GLU A 302 13.73 -5.55 0.86
N SER A 303 12.56 -5.65 0.20
CA SER A 303 11.76 -4.50 -0.19
C SER A 303 11.27 -3.69 1.02
N LEU A 304 10.76 -4.37 2.05
CA LEU A 304 10.28 -3.75 3.28
C LEU A 304 11.38 -2.98 4.00
N GLN A 305 12.53 -3.62 4.27
CA GLN A 305 13.63 -2.95 4.96
C GLN A 305 14.19 -1.77 4.15
N LYS A 306 14.17 -1.85 2.81
CA LYS A 306 14.50 -0.72 1.94
C LYS A 306 13.52 0.42 2.07
N ALA A 307 12.22 0.13 2.09
CA ALA A 307 11.20 1.14 2.26
C ALA A 307 11.34 1.83 3.63
N VAL A 308 11.51 1.07 4.72
CA VAL A 308 11.64 1.64 6.08
C VAL A 308 12.80 2.61 6.19
N ARG A 309 13.99 2.24 5.69
CA ARG A 309 15.16 3.15 5.75
C ARG A 309 15.09 4.34 4.81
N SER A 310 14.22 4.28 3.80
CA SER A 310 14.01 5.37 2.85
C SER A 310 12.92 6.35 3.29
N LEU A 311 12.31 6.16 4.46
CA LEU A 311 11.28 7.05 5.01
C LEU A 311 11.79 8.39 5.52
N GLU A 312 13.12 8.59 5.55
CA GLU A 312 13.75 9.84 6.04
C GLU A 312 13.29 10.19 7.47
N GLN A 313 13.18 9.18 8.33
CA GLN A 313 12.76 9.30 9.73
C GLN A 313 13.84 8.81 10.72
N GLY A 314 15.09 8.72 10.25
CA GLY A 314 16.24 8.33 11.09
C GLY A 314 16.28 6.85 11.48
N ARG A 315 15.52 5.98 10.81
CA ARG A 315 15.55 4.52 11.04
C ARG A 315 16.44 3.84 9.99
N ALA A 316 17.28 2.90 10.42
CA ALA A 316 18.21 2.21 9.53
C ALA A 316 17.59 0.99 8.81
N GLY A 317 16.39 0.59 9.24
CA GLY A 317 15.61 -0.53 8.73
C GLY A 317 14.50 -0.88 9.73
N LEU A 318 14.00 -2.12 9.68
CA LEU A 318 12.99 -2.58 10.63
C LEU A 318 13.64 -2.91 11.98
N ASN A 319 13.67 -1.91 12.89
CA ASN A 319 14.41 -1.99 14.16
C ASN A 319 15.91 -2.32 13.94
N ALA A 320 16.60 -2.76 15.00
CA ALA A 320 18.05 -3.01 14.99
C ALA A 320 18.86 -1.73 14.78
N ASP A 321 18.42 -0.63 15.39
CA ASP A 321 19.06 0.68 15.33
C ASP A 321 18.97 1.46 16.66
N GLY A 322 18.58 0.77 17.74
CA GLY A 322 18.36 1.36 19.06
C GLY A 322 16.98 2.02 19.21
N GLY A 323 16.30 2.32 18.10
CA GLY A 323 14.94 2.87 18.12
C GLY A 323 13.92 1.89 18.70
N GLU A 324 14.22 0.59 18.75
CA GLU A 324 13.36 -0.41 19.38
C GLU A 324 13.27 -0.32 20.91
N GLY A 325 14.20 0.40 21.56
CA GLY A 325 14.24 0.47 23.03
C GLY A 325 12.94 0.97 23.67
N ARG A 326 12.20 1.85 22.98
CA ARG A 326 10.89 2.35 23.45
C ARG A 326 9.78 1.29 23.38
N TYR A 327 9.90 0.32 22.48
CA TYR A 327 8.97 -0.79 22.40
C TYR A 327 9.38 -1.87 23.40
N ASP A 328 10.69 -2.10 23.57
CA ASP A 328 11.29 -3.01 24.57
C ASP A 328 10.98 -2.64 26.01
N ALA A 329 10.67 -1.37 26.28
CA ALA A 329 10.18 -0.91 27.58
C ALA A 329 8.71 -1.28 27.87
N LEU A 330 7.94 -1.71 26.87
CA LEU A 330 6.55 -2.17 27.05
C LEU A 330 6.55 -3.64 27.45
N ASP A 331 5.67 -4.02 28.39
CA ASP A 331 5.34 -5.42 28.60
C ASP A 331 4.56 -6.00 27.39
N ASP A 332 4.46 -7.32 27.33
CA ASP A 332 3.89 -8.03 26.18
C ASP A 332 2.40 -7.76 26.01
N ASP A 333 1.65 -7.60 27.10
CA ASP A 333 0.21 -7.32 27.06
C ASP A 333 -0.06 -5.91 26.49
N MET A 334 0.68 -4.91 26.96
CA MET A 334 0.63 -3.54 26.43
C MET A 334 1.07 -3.47 24.97
N LEU A 335 2.07 -4.26 24.59
CA LEU A 335 2.52 -4.32 23.20
C LEU A 335 1.39 -4.87 22.31
N LEU A 336 0.77 -5.99 22.69
CA LEU A 336 -0.35 -6.60 21.97
C LEU A 336 -1.58 -5.69 21.92
N GLU A 337 -1.88 -4.95 23.00
CA GLU A 337 -2.96 -3.95 23.01
C GLU A 337 -2.71 -2.86 21.97
N ARG A 338 -1.46 -2.37 21.86
CA ARG A 338 -1.10 -1.35 20.85
C ARG A 338 -1.11 -1.87 19.43
N LEU A 339 -0.93 -3.18 19.19
CA LEU A 339 -1.03 -3.76 17.84
C LEU A 339 -2.46 -3.66 17.28
N ALA A 340 -3.46 -3.73 18.16
CA ALA A 340 -4.86 -3.59 17.79
C ALA A 340 -5.24 -2.17 17.36
N ASP A 341 -4.39 -1.18 17.66
CA ASP A 341 -4.61 0.20 17.24
C ASP A 341 -3.63 0.61 16.12
N PRO A 342 -4.10 0.75 14.86
CA PRO A 342 -3.26 1.15 13.75
C PRO A 342 -2.61 2.51 14.01
N THR A 343 -1.27 2.55 14.02
CA THR A 343 -0.45 3.77 14.16
C THR A 343 0.75 3.68 13.22
N PRO A 344 1.43 4.80 12.88
CA PRO A 344 2.67 4.77 12.11
C PRO A 344 3.76 3.85 12.69
N GLU A 345 3.70 3.61 14.00
CA GLU A 345 4.66 2.80 14.74
C GLU A 345 4.35 1.29 14.73
N ARG A 346 3.16 0.90 14.24
CA ARG A 346 2.66 -0.48 14.33
C ARG A 346 3.60 -1.49 13.70
N LEU A 347 4.23 -1.16 12.57
CA LEU A 347 5.19 -2.04 11.91
C LEU A 347 6.36 -2.44 12.83
N PHE A 348 6.87 -1.51 13.64
CA PHE A 348 7.97 -1.78 14.56
C PHE A 348 7.54 -2.55 15.81
N LEU A 349 6.28 -2.37 16.24
CA LEU A 349 5.66 -3.17 17.30
C LEU A 349 5.47 -4.62 16.85
N LEU A 350 5.06 -4.85 15.59
CA LEU A 350 4.92 -6.19 15.02
C LEU A 350 6.26 -6.95 15.05
N GLU A 351 7.35 -6.33 14.59
CA GLU A 351 8.68 -6.94 14.70
C GLU A 351 9.04 -7.22 16.15
N SER A 352 8.76 -6.29 17.07
CA SER A 352 9.11 -6.46 18.48
C SER A 352 8.35 -7.61 19.13
N ALA A 353 7.06 -7.82 18.80
CA ALA A 353 6.29 -8.98 19.25
C ALA A 353 6.92 -10.29 18.78
N LEU A 354 7.18 -10.40 17.47
CA LEU A 354 7.75 -11.60 16.86
C LEU A 354 9.17 -11.89 17.38
N ARG A 355 9.97 -10.83 17.61
CA ARG A 355 11.29 -10.92 18.21
C ARG A 355 11.28 -11.48 19.63
N ARG A 356 10.24 -11.20 20.42
CA ARG A 356 10.01 -11.79 21.75
C ARG A 356 9.44 -13.21 21.71
N GLY A 357 9.11 -13.71 20.51
CA GLY A 357 8.58 -15.06 20.33
C GLY A 357 7.07 -15.16 20.49
N THR A 358 6.33 -14.04 20.40
CA THR A 358 4.87 -14.08 20.28
C THR A 358 4.47 -14.86 19.02
N ASP A 359 3.46 -15.72 19.15
CA ASP A 359 2.94 -16.51 18.05
C ASP A 359 2.37 -15.65 16.92
N VAL A 360 2.64 -16.05 15.67
CA VAL A 360 2.19 -15.32 14.46
C VAL A 360 0.67 -15.23 14.39
N GLY A 361 -0.05 -16.28 14.79
CA GLY A 361 -1.51 -16.30 14.81
C GLY A 361 -2.07 -15.27 15.78
N LEU A 362 -1.49 -15.15 16.98
CA LEU A 362 -1.90 -14.14 17.96
C LEU A 362 -1.59 -12.71 17.48
N VAL A 363 -0.43 -12.49 16.85
CA VAL A 363 -0.07 -11.19 16.28
C VAL A 363 -1.03 -10.83 15.13
N SER A 364 -1.41 -11.80 14.29
CA SER A 364 -2.38 -11.61 13.21
C SER A 364 -3.78 -11.30 13.77
N GLU A 365 -4.25 -12.05 14.76
CA GLU A 365 -5.54 -11.82 15.43
C GLU A 365 -5.63 -10.39 15.99
N ARG A 366 -4.55 -9.91 16.62
CA ARG A 366 -4.52 -8.58 17.25
C ARG A 366 -4.39 -7.46 16.22
N SER A 367 -3.58 -7.61 15.19
CA SER A 367 -3.30 -6.53 14.23
C SER A 367 -4.19 -6.52 12.98
N GLY A 368 -4.78 -7.67 12.64
CA GLY A 368 -5.45 -7.97 11.38
C GLY A 368 -4.51 -8.09 10.17
N VAL A 369 -3.19 -8.02 10.36
CA VAL A 369 -2.20 -8.23 9.29
C VAL A 369 -2.16 -9.70 8.91
N ASP A 370 -2.13 -9.99 7.61
CA ASP A 370 -2.10 -11.38 7.12
C ASP A 370 -0.89 -12.15 7.67
N PRO A 371 -1.08 -13.41 8.13
CA PRO A 371 0.01 -14.24 8.65
C PRO A 371 1.21 -14.38 7.72
N TRP A 372 1.01 -14.32 6.39
CA TRP A 372 2.10 -14.37 5.43
C TRP A 372 3.09 -13.21 5.63
N PHE A 373 2.61 -11.97 5.78
CA PHE A 373 3.50 -10.83 5.99
C PHE A 373 4.25 -10.93 7.32
N LEU A 374 3.58 -11.44 8.36
CA LEU A 374 4.18 -11.64 9.68
C LEU A 374 5.26 -12.73 9.66
N ASP A 375 5.03 -13.83 8.92
CA ASP A 375 6.04 -14.86 8.65
C ASP A 375 7.26 -14.27 7.93
N GLN A 376 7.05 -13.41 6.93
CA GLN A 376 8.15 -12.73 6.25
C GLN A 376 8.92 -11.76 7.16
N ILE A 377 8.25 -11.07 8.09
CA ILE A 377 8.92 -10.30 9.15
C ILE A 377 9.69 -11.24 10.09
N GLY A 378 9.16 -12.43 10.36
CA GLY A 378 9.84 -13.51 11.07
C GLY A 378 11.20 -13.85 10.48
N LEU A 379 11.34 -13.89 9.14
CA LEU A 379 12.63 -14.10 8.47
C LEU A 379 13.65 -12.99 8.79
N ILE A 380 13.19 -11.74 8.93
CA ILE A 380 14.04 -10.61 9.37
C ILE A 380 14.48 -10.84 10.81
N VAL A 381 13.56 -11.21 11.70
CA VAL A 381 13.83 -11.53 13.12
C VAL A 381 14.83 -12.67 13.25
N GLU A 382 14.72 -13.73 12.44
CA GLU A 382 15.69 -14.83 12.42
C GLU A 382 17.07 -14.37 11.96
N GLY A 383 17.14 -13.53 10.92
CA GLY A 383 18.38 -12.91 10.46
C GLY A 383 19.04 -12.06 11.55
N ARG A 384 18.24 -11.29 12.29
CA ARG A 384 18.68 -10.53 13.46
C ARG A 384 19.26 -11.44 14.54
N ARG A 385 18.50 -12.46 14.98
CA ARG A 385 18.93 -13.40 16.04
C ARG A 385 20.24 -14.11 15.68
N ARG A 386 20.45 -14.42 14.40
CA ARG A 386 21.70 -15.00 13.92
C ARG A 386 22.88 -14.05 14.10
N LEU A 387 22.72 -12.76 13.80
CA LEU A 387 23.77 -11.75 14.02
C LEU A 387 24.04 -11.54 15.52
N GLU A 388 22.99 -11.47 16.34
CA GLU A 388 23.13 -11.34 17.80
C GLU A 388 23.83 -12.56 18.41
N ALA A 389 23.53 -13.78 17.95
CA ALA A 389 24.20 -15.00 18.40
C ALA A 389 25.69 -15.04 18.02
N LEU A 390 26.05 -14.52 16.84
CA LEU A 390 27.45 -14.36 16.44
C LEU A 390 28.16 -13.36 17.38
N ALA A 391 27.55 -12.20 17.62
CA ALA A 391 28.09 -11.18 18.52
C ALA A 391 28.29 -11.71 19.95
N ALA A 392 27.30 -12.43 20.49
CA ALA A 392 27.38 -13.07 21.81
C ALA A 392 28.50 -14.13 21.90
N GLY A 393 28.86 -14.76 20.77
CA GLY A 393 30.01 -15.66 20.66
C GLY A 393 31.37 -14.95 20.54
N GLY A 394 31.41 -13.61 20.62
CA GLY A 394 32.61 -12.80 20.41
C GLY A 394 33.01 -12.65 18.93
N ALA A 395 32.11 -12.99 18.01
CA ALA A 395 32.37 -12.95 16.58
C ALA A 395 32.03 -11.57 16.01
N GLY A 396 33.02 -10.92 15.38
CA GLY A 396 32.83 -9.66 14.64
C GLY A 396 32.53 -9.87 13.16
N THR A 397 32.74 -8.82 12.37
CA THR A 397 32.56 -8.85 10.90
C THR A 397 33.43 -9.89 10.20
N ASP A 398 34.62 -10.17 10.73
CA ASP A 398 35.58 -11.15 10.17
C ASP A 398 35.08 -12.61 10.24
N ALA A 399 34.09 -12.89 11.08
CA ALA A 399 33.51 -14.22 11.20
C ALA A 399 32.41 -14.50 10.16
N LEU A 400 31.93 -13.46 9.46
CA LEU A 400 30.90 -13.61 8.44
C LEU A 400 31.55 -14.01 7.12
N ASP A 401 31.33 -15.26 6.72
CA ASP A 401 31.69 -15.70 5.37
C ASP A 401 30.80 -15.04 4.29
N ARG A 402 31.22 -15.15 3.03
CA ARG A 402 30.48 -14.56 1.89
C ARG A 402 29.01 -15.01 1.84
N ARG A 403 28.73 -16.26 2.23
CA ARG A 403 27.38 -16.82 2.25
C ARG A 403 26.51 -16.14 3.32
N THR A 404 27.05 -15.96 4.53
CA THR A 404 26.35 -15.31 5.64
C THR A 404 26.10 -13.85 5.32
N TRP A 405 27.08 -13.13 4.78
CA TRP A 405 26.90 -11.77 4.28
C TRP A 405 25.75 -11.69 3.27
N ARG A 406 25.77 -12.52 2.21
CA ARG A 406 24.70 -12.51 1.20
C ARG A 406 23.34 -12.83 1.80
N ALA A 407 23.24 -13.80 2.71
CA ALA A 407 21.98 -14.16 3.35
C ALA A 407 21.38 -12.98 4.14
N VAL A 408 22.19 -12.30 4.95
CA VAL A 408 21.75 -11.13 5.73
C VAL A 408 21.38 -9.97 4.82
N LYS A 409 22.18 -9.68 3.80
CA LYS A 409 21.90 -8.57 2.88
C LYS A 409 20.68 -8.81 1.99
N ARG A 410 20.38 -10.07 1.62
CA ARG A 410 19.14 -10.47 0.92
C ARG A 410 17.88 -10.37 1.78
N LEU A 411 18.01 -10.27 3.11
CA LEU A 411 16.90 -9.89 4.02
C LEU A 411 16.74 -8.36 4.14
N GLY A 412 17.54 -7.58 3.40
CA GLY A 412 17.43 -6.13 3.34
C GLY A 412 18.15 -5.36 4.45
N PHE A 413 18.87 -6.03 5.36
CA PHE A 413 19.59 -5.36 6.45
C PHE A 413 20.56 -4.31 5.91
N SER A 414 20.52 -3.10 6.47
CA SER A 414 21.52 -2.06 6.19
C SER A 414 22.85 -2.38 6.87
N ASP A 415 23.93 -1.73 6.41
CA ASP A 415 25.23 -1.88 7.07
C ASP A 415 25.18 -1.30 8.51
N ALA A 416 24.41 -0.23 8.72
CA ALA A 416 24.15 0.34 10.05
C ALA A 416 23.44 -0.64 11.00
N GLN A 417 22.42 -1.39 10.54
CA GLN A 417 21.78 -2.40 11.39
C GLN A 417 22.73 -3.53 11.78
N ILE A 418 23.57 -3.99 10.83
CA ILE A 418 24.54 -5.03 11.12
C ILE A 418 25.59 -4.53 12.11
N ALA A 419 26.03 -3.28 11.98
CA ALA A 419 26.95 -2.64 12.91
C ALA A 419 26.37 -2.59 14.34
N TYR A 420 25.11 -2.19 14.46
CA TYR A 420 24.38 -2.19 15.73
C TYR A 420 24.30 -3.59 16.35
N LEU A 421 23.88 -4.60 15.58
CA LEU A 421 23.69 -5.97 16.08
C LEU A 421 25.02 -6.65 16.47
N LEU A 422 26.09 -6.42 15.71
CA LEU A 422 27.40 -7.01 15.98
C LEU A 422 28.17 -6.29 17.11
N SER A 423 27.81 -5.05 17.43
CA SER A 423 28.35 -4.34 18.59
C SER A 423 27.83 -4.90 19.93
N GLY A 424 26.77 -5.71 19.88
CA GLY A 424 26.08 -6.25 21.06
C GLY A 424 25.16 -5.23 21.73
N VAL A 425 24.12 -5.72 22.43
CA VAL A 425 23.35 -4.90 23.36
C VAL A 425 24.20 -4.75 24.62
N ALA A 426 24.62 -3.53 24.95
CA ALA A 426 25.36 -3.25 26.17
C ALA A 426 24.50 -3.62 27.39
N GLY A 427 24.68 -4.83 27.92
CA GLY A 427 24.31 -5.15 29.29
C GLY A 427 25.29 -4.43 30.21
N ASP A 428 24.84 -3.37 30.87
CA ASP A 428 25.37 -2.74 32.09
C ASP A 428 26.88 -2.44 32.14
N GLY A 429 27.61 -2.55 31.03
CA GLY A 429 29.04 -2.36 30.89
C GLY A 429 29.37 -2.22 29.41
N ALA A 430 29.76 -1.00 29.03
CA ALA A 430 30.01 -0.60 27.64
C ALA A 430 30.96 -1.55 26.90
N PRO A 431 30.70 -1.89 25.62
CA PRO A 431 31.67 -2.57 24.77
C PRO A 431 32.94 -1.71 24.58
N GLU A 432 34.10 -2.35 24.47
CA GLU A 432 35.25 -1.81 23.75
C GLU A 432 34.81 -1.49 22.32
N ALA A 433 34.66 -0.19 22.00
CA ALA A 433 34.37 0.39 20.69
C ALA A 433 33.26 -0.29 19.84
N ALA A 434 32.06 0.33 19.79
CA ALA A 434 31.00 -0.06 18.86
C ALA A 434 31.49 0.00 17.40
N LEU A 435 31.08 -1.00 16.60
CA LEU A 435 31.35 -1.04 15.16
C LEU A 435 30.63 0.10 14.43
N SER A 436 31.31 0.71 13.48
CA SER A 436 30.74 1.73 12.58
C SER A 436 30.11 1.10 11.33
N GLU A 437 29.22 1.87 10.68
CA GLU A 437 28.65 1.49 9.38
C GLU A 437 29.75 1.32 8.31
N GLU A 438 30.76 2.18 8.33
CA GLU A 438 31.89 2.14 7.40
C GLU A 438 32.74 0.87 7.55
N GLU A 439 32.97 0.41 8.78
CA GLU A 439 33.71 -0.84 9.05
C GLU A 439 32.95 -2.06 8.54
N VAL A 440 31.64 -2.12 8.79
CA VAL A 440 30.76 -3.18 8.25
C VAL A 440 30.75 -3.15 6.73
N ARG A 441 30.64 -1.95 6.13
CA ARG A 441 30.69 -1.78 4.68
C ARG A 441 32.02 -2.30 4.11
N ALA A 442 33.15 -1.94 4.73
CA ALA A 442 34.47 -2.36 4.29
C ALA A 442 34.63 -3.90 4.36
N ALA A 443 34.22 -4.51 5.48
CA ALA A 443 34.26 -5.97 5.65
C ALA A 443 33.38 -6.70 4.63
N ARG A 444 32.14 -6.22 4.42
CA ARG A 444 31.21 -6.77 3.43
C ARG A 444 31.78 -6.71 2.01
N LEU A 445 32.38 -5.59 1.62
CA LEU A 445 33.01 -5.45 0.31
C LEU A 445 34.28 -6.31 0.20
N GLY A 446 35.08 -6.43 1.26
CA GLY A 446 36.23 -7.32 1.35
C GLY A 446 35.86 -8.81 1.19
N ALA A 447 34.67 -9.20 1.66
CA ALA A 447 34.10 -10.53 1.43
C ALA A 447 33.52 -10.74 0.02
N GLY A 448 33.62 -9.75 -0.87
CA GLY A 448 33.09 -9.82 -2.23
C GLY A 448 31.55 -9.77 -2.31
N VAL A 449 30.91 -9.06 -1.37
CA VAL A 449 29.45 -8.88 -1.32
C VAL A 449 29.09 -7.43 -1.63
N GLY A 450 29.09 -7.07 -2.92
CA GLY A 450 28.52 -5.83 -3.43
C GLY A 450 27.02 -5.94 -3.68
N ALA A 451 26.33 -4.80 -3.78
CA ALA A 451 24.99 -4.79 -4.36
C ALA A 451 25.09 -4.94 -5.88
N THR A 452 24.17 -5.69 -6.46
CA THR A 452 23.93 -5.77 -7.91
C THR A 452 22.71 -4.93 -8.26
N PHE A 453 22.60 -4.50 -9.51
CA PHE A 453 21.44 -3.74 -9.96
C PHE A 453 20.64 -4.52 -11.01
N LYS A 454 19.33 -4.54 -10.81
CA LYS A 454 18.34 -5.21 -11.67
C LYS A 454 17.44 -4.18 -12.33
N THR A 455 16.85 -4.53 -13.47
CA THR A 455 16.11 -3.60 -14.33
C THR A 455 14.61 -3.83 -14.22
N VAL A 456 13.84 -2.74 -14.13
CA VAL A 456 12.39 -2.75 -14.29
C VAL A 456 12.09 -2.84 -15.79
N ASP A 457 11.44 -3.92 -16.22
CA ASP A 457 11.27 -4.27 -17.63
C ASP A 457 9.82 -4.49 -18.09
N THR A 458 8.86 -4.46 -17.16
CA THR A 458 7.42 -4.77 -17.36
C THR A 458 7.07 -6.24 -17.65
N CYS A 459 8.04 -7.12 -17.85
CA CYS A 459 7.82 -8.45 -18.44
C CYS A 459 8.58 -9.61 -17.76
N GLY A 460 9.21 -9.39 -16.61
CA GLY A 460 9.90 -10.44 -15.87
C GLY A 460 11.03 -11.08 -16.69
N ALA A 461 11.81 -10.24 -17.35
CA ALA A 461 12.92 -10.59 -18.24
C ALA A 461 12.57 -11.41 -19.50
N GLU A 462 11.29 -11.51 -19.90
CA GLU A 462 10.91 -12.15 -21.16
C GLU A 462 11.47 -11.40 -22.39
N PHE A 463 11.52 -10.06 -22.32
CA PHE A 463 12.03 -9.19 -23.37
C PHE A 463 13.13 -8.26 -22.84
N GLU A 464 14.08 -7.88 -23.71
CA GLU A 464 15.14 -6.94 -23.34
C GLU A 464 14.54 -5.54 -23.06
N ALA A 465 14.82 -4.99 -21.89
CA ALA A 465 14.55 -3.59 -21.58
C ALA A 465 15.67 -2.68 -22.06
N HIS A 466 15.30 -1.59 -22.74
CA HIS A 466 16.26 -0.57 -23.19
C HIS A 466 16.32 0.65 -22.25
N THR A 467 15.35 0.78 -21.35
CA THR A 467 15.28 1.87 -20.37
C THR A 467 16.08 1.53 -19.11
N PRO A 468 17.04 2.37 -18.68
CA PRO A 468 17.88 2.10 -17.51
C PRO A 468 17.16 2.46 -16.19
N TYR A 469 16.03 1.82 -15.92
CA TYR A 469 15.31 1.93 -14.66
C TYR A 469 15.75 0.79 -13.73
N HIS A 470 16.67 1.09 -12.82
CA HIS A 470 17.29 0.07 -11.97
C HIS A 470 16.90 0.15 -10.49
N TYR A 471 16.99 -0.99 -9.81
CA TYR A 471 16.97 -1.10 -8.35
C TYR A 471 18.12 -1.99 -7.86
N ALA A 472 18.70 -1.66 -6.71
CA ALA A 472 19.75 -2.46 -6.08
C ALA A 472 19.17 -3.70 -5.37
N THR A 473 19.86 -4.83 -5.46
CA THR A 473 19.61 -6.07 -4.70
C THR A 473 20.93 -6.81 -4.45
N TYR A 474 20.90 -8.02 -3.90
CA TYR A 474 22.07 -8.85 -3.62
C TYR A 474 22.01 -10.19 -4.37
N GLU A 475 21.96 -10.10 -5.70
CA GLU A 475 21.93 -11.25 -6.61
C GLU A 475 23.31 -11.54 -7.21
N ASP A 476 23.37 -12.41 -8.21
CA ASP A 476 24.63 -12.83 -8.86
C ASP A 476 25.00 -11.97 -10.07
N GLU A 477 24.00 -11.46 -10.81
CA GLU A 477 24.19 -10.70 -12.05
C GLU A 477 23.81 -9.22 -11.87
N ASP A 478 24.66 -8.34 -12.42
CA ASP A 478 24.43 -6.90 -12.51
C ASP A 478 24.08 -6.51 -13.96
N GLU A 479 22.97 -5.78 -14.13
CA GLU A 479 22.42 -5.38 -15.42
C GLU A 479 22.77 -3.94 -15.81
N VAL A 480 23.54 -3.23 -14.97
CA VAL A 480 23.96 -1.86 -15.29
C VAL A 480 25.03 -1.88 -16.39
N ARG A 481 24.67 -1.30 -17.53
CA ARG A 481 25.58 -1.15 -18.66
C ARG A 481 26.73 -0.18 -18.33
N PRO A 482 27.98 -0.47 -18.74
CA PRO A 482 29.09 0.46 -18.59
C PRO A 482 28.81 1.80 -19.26
N ALA A 483 29.06 2.89 -18.53
CA ALA A 483 28.92 4.24 -19.09
C ALA A 483 30.23 4.69 -19.76
N SER A 484 30.14 5.23 -20.98
CA SER A 484 31.28 5.77 -21.74
C SER A 484 31.42 7.30 -21.63
N ARG A 485 30.41 7.99 -21.10
CA ARG A 485 30.37 9.46 -20.99
C ARG A 485 30.50 9.90 -19.53
N PRO A 486 31.04 11.11 -19.27
CA PRO A 486 30.96 11.72 -17.94
C PRO A 486 29.52 11.79 -17.44
N ARG A 487 29.31 11.51 -16.14
CA ARG A 487 27.99 11.44 -15.50
C ARG A 487 27.89 12.46 -14.36
N VAL A 488 26.70 13.02 -14.20
CA VAL A 488 26.33 13.85 -13.05
C VAL A 488 25.30 13.06 -12.23
N VAL A 489 25.51 12.96 -10.93
CA VAL A 489 24.56 12.33 -10.01
C VAL A 489 23.68 13.43 -9.42
N ILE A 490 22.37 13.26 -9.54
CA ILE A 490 21.37 14.12 -8.91
C ILE A 490 20.68 13.28 -7.83
N LEU A 491 20.71 13.77 -6.59
CA LEU A 491 20.07 13.11 -5.46
C LEU A 491 18.69 13.72 -5.27
N GLY A 492 17.65 12.89 -5.29
CA GLY A 492 16.28 13.30 -5.01
C GLY A 492 16.06 13.53 -3.50
N SER A 493 14.93 14.13 -3.17
CA SER A 493 14.59 14.51 -1.79
C SER A 493 14.05 13.35 -0.94
N GLY A 494 13.62 12.22 -1.51
CA GLY A 494 12.91 11.15 -0.79
C GLY A 494 11.40 11.38 -0.71
N PRO A 495 10.65 10.78 0.24
CA PRO A 495 9.20 10.90 0.31
C PRO A 495 8.76 12.31 0.69
N ASN A 496 7.81 12.93 -0.01
CA ASN A 496 7.32 14.26 0.33
C ASN A 496 6.87 14.38 1.80
N ARG A 497 7.08 15.55 2.41
CA ARG A 497 6.69 15.88 3.79
C ARG A 497 6.52 17.38 3.95
N ILE A 498 5.83 17.81 5.00
CA ILE A 498 5.61 19.25 5.26
C ILE A 498 6.98 19.95 5.34
N GLY A 499 7.22 20.91 4.44
CA GLY A 499 8.47 21.67 4.31
C GLY A 499 9.51 21.08 3.36
N GLN A 500 9.27 19.89 2.80
CA GLN A 500 10.07 19.27 1.74
C GLN A 500 9.12 18.61 0.73
N GLY A 501 8.53 19.44 -0.12
CA GLY A 501 7.52 19.07 -1.11
C GLY A 501 8.06 18.92 -2.53
N ILE A 502 7.17 19.17 -3.51
CA ILE A 502 7.42 19.02 -4.96
C ILE A 502 8.39 20.08 -5.52
N GLU A 503 8.66 21.14 -4.75
CA GLU A 503 9.57 22.22 -5.11
C GLU A 503 11.05 21.81 -5.16
N PHE A 504 11.40 20.68 -4.53
CA PHE A 504 12.74 20.08 -4.51
C PHE A 504 12.80 18.88 -5.46
#